data_AF-A0A354BF18-F1
#
_entry.id   AF-A0A354BF18-F1
#
_cell.length_a   1.000
_cell.length_b   1.000
_cell.length_c   1.000
_cell.angle_alpha   90.00
_cell.angle_beta   90.00
_cell.angle_gamma   90.00
#
_symmetry.space_group_name_H-M   'P 1'
#
loop_
_entity.id
_entity.type
_entity.pdbx_description
1 polymer ?
#
loop_
_entity_poly.entity_id
_entity_poly.type
_entity_poly.pdbx_seq_one_letter_code
_entity_poly.pdbx_strand_id
1 'polypeptide(L)'
;MRVDHKARQGVIDYWRIAVISVWLSAGASLVFAASPASAPFQPATAGYQYIFPRDHGSHPTYRTEWWYYTGHLRTKDGRSFGFELTFFRRGIPPEDVTTLPSKWSVKDLYLAHFAVTDINGKRFHFSEKLSREGLGKAGADESKLRVWIDDWRAEAATDLPGVHTLVARDGTHALSLTLQPAKPLVAHGAAGISKKGKEVGQASHYYSFTRLATNGTLTIDGESFDVNGISWMDHEFGSGDLGADQVGWDWFSIQLEDNSELMLYRMRLKDGSSDLASSGTIVFSDGRSHHMEVTEFQIESTGTWTSYESKATYPATWRLK
;
A
#
# COMPACT_ATOMS: atom_id res chain seq x y z
N MET A 1 -68.12 24.45 -29.17
CA MET A 1 -69.08 25.17 -30.04
C MET A 1 -69.00 26.65 -29.69
N ARG A 2 -68.69 27.48 -30.70
CA ARG A 2 -68.83 28.94 -30.82
C ARG A 2 -68.23 29.90 -29.76
N VAL A 3 -67.33 30.72 -30.31
CA VAL A 3 -66.89 32.07 -29.91
C VAL A 3 -68.05 33.07 -29.97
N ASP A 4 -68.06 34.06 -29.09
CA ASP A 4 -68.35 35.50 -29.35
C ASP A 4 -68.43 36.28 -28.02
N HIS A 5 -68.39 37.62 -27.94
CA HIS A 5 -67.43 38.64 -28.36
C HIS A 5 -67.87 39.93 -27.62
N LYS A 6 -66.93 40.80 -27.21
CA LYS A 6 -67.10 42.24 -26.84
C LYS A 6 -67.90 42.57 -25.57
N ALA A 7 -67.75 43.72 -24.91
CA ALA A 7 -66.72 44.75 -24.72
C ALA A 7 -67.37 45.76 -23.76
N ARG A 8 -66.67 46.30 -22.74
CA ARG A 8 -66.97 47.63 -22.20
C ARG A 8 -65.70 48.33 -21.74
N GLN A 9 -65.59 49.56 -22.23
CA GLN A 9 -64.54 50.54 -22.00
C GLN A 9 -64.66 51.18 -20.61
N GLY A 10 -63.53 51.62 -20.08
CA GLY A 10 -63.42 52.53 -18.93
C GLY A 10 -62.02 53.09 -18.87
N VAL A 11 -61.84 54.26 -19.47
CA VAL A 11 -60.61 55.07 -19.52
C VAL A 11 -60.42 55.79 -18.18
N ILE A 12 -59.25 55.69 -17.55
CA ILE A 12 -58.67 56.79 -16.75
C ILE A 12 -57.16 56.83 -16.98
N ASP A 13 -56.71 58.03 -17.35
CA ASP A 13 -55.35 58.40 -17.73
C ASP A 13 -54.36 58.51 -16.57
N TYR A 14 -53.13 58.16 -16.95
CA TYR A 14 -51.79 58.39 -16.42
C TYR A 14 -51.57 59.52 -15.38
N TRP A 15 -50.90 59.14 -14.29
CA TRP A 15 -49.76 59.90 -13.78
C TRP A 15 -48.51 59.03 -13.73
N ARG A 16 -47.45 59.54 -14.35
CA ARG A 16 -46.14 58.95 -14.52
C ARG A 16 -45.34 59.10 -13.22
N ILE A 17 -44.82 58.00 -12.68
CA ILE A 17 -43.58 58.02 -11.87
C ILE A 17 -42.56 57.18 -12.65
N ALA A 18 -41.61 57.87 -13.26
CA ALA A 18 -40.47 57.25 -13.91
C ALA A 18 -39.49 56.81 -12.82
N VAL A 19 -39.34 55.50 -12.61
CA VAL A 19 -38.17 54.93 -11.93
C VAL A 19 -37.13 54.64 -13.00
N ILE A 20 -36.07 55.45 -13.01
CA ILE A 20 -34.88 55.22 -13.83
C ILE A 20 -34.11 54.07 -13.17
N SER A 21 -34.34 52.85 -13.64
CA SER A 21 -33.51 51.69 -13.30
C SER A 21 -32.26 51.73 -14.17
N VAL A 22 -31.15 52.23 -13.63
CA VAL A 22 -29.83 52.08 -14.24
C VAL A 22 -29.46 50.60 -14.21
N TRP A 23 -29.52 49.92 -15.36
CA TRP A 23 -28.91 48.62 -15.54
C TRP A 23 -27.40 48.82 -15.67
N LEU A 24 -26.67 48.72 -14.55
CA LEU A 24 -25.23 48.47 -14.57
C LEU A 24 -25.03 47.01 -15.02
N SER A 25 -24.71 46.83 -16.29
CA SER A 25 -24.15 45.60 -16.83
C SER A 25 -22.73 45.41 -16.27
N ALA A 26 -22.64 44.91 -15.03
CA ALA A 26 -21.41 44.33 -14.52
C ALA A 26 -21.17 43.02 -15.29
N GLY A 27 -20.35 43.09 -16.33
CA GLY A 27 -19.77 41.92 -16.96
C GLY A 27 -18.91 41.19 -15.94
N ALA A 28 -19.51 40.22 -15.24
CA ALA A 28 -18.75 39.27 -14.46
C ALA A 28 -17.98 38.39 -15.45
N SER A 29 -16.73 38.76 -15.73
CA SER A 29 -15.76 37.85 -16.30
C SER A 29 -15.60 36.69 -15.32
N LEU A 30 -16.32 35.60 -15.57
CA LEU A 30 -16.02 34.30 -14.97
C LEU A 30 -14.62 33.90 -15.44
N VAL A 31 -13.61 34.31 -14.68
CA VAL A 31 -12.31 33.67 -14.74
C VAL A 31 -12.56 32.26 -14.23
N PHE A 32 -12.72 31.30 -15.15
CA PHE A 32 -12.50 29.90 -14.82
C PHE A 32 -11.07 29.84 -14.32
N ALA A 33 -10.90 29.81 -12.99
CA ALA A 33 -9.66 29.35 -12.41
C ALA A 33 -9.46 27.95 -12.99
N ALA A 34 -8.48 27.80 -13.88
CA ALA A 34 -8.03 26.49 -14.30
C ALA A 34 -7.75 25.73 -12.99
N SER A 35 -8.48 24.65 -12.75
CA SER A 35 -8.12 23.72 -11.69
C SER A 35 -6.63 23.45 -11.88
N PRO A 36 -5.78 23.67 -10.85
CA PRO A 36 -4.37 23.37 -11.01
C PRO A 36 -4.31 21.92 -11.49
N ALA A 37 -3.71 21.72 -12.67
CA ALA A 37 -3.34 20.38 -13.12
C ALA A 37 -2.65 19.73 -11.93
N SER A 38 -3.23 18.65 -11.39
CA SER A 38 -2.66 18.04 -10.19
C SER A 38 -1.23 17.63 -10.51
N ALA A 39 -0.33 17.95 -9.59
CA ALA A 39 1.10 17.74 -9.80
C ALA A 39 1.39 16.27 -10.16
N PRO A 40 2.36 16.01 -11.06
CA PRO A 40 2.79 14.65 -11.34
C PRO A 40 3.31 13.97 -10.06
N PHE A 41 3.22 12.64 -10.01
CA PHE A 41 3.78 11.86 -8.90
C PHE A 41 5.29 12.13 -8.74
N GLN A 42 5.74 12.21 -7.50
CA GLN A 42 7.13 12.55 -7.17
C GLN A 42 8.02 11.30 -7.21
N PRO A 43 9.25 11.39 -7.75
CA PRO A 43 10.22 10.30 -7.63
C PRO A 43 10.74 10.19 -6.20
N ALA A 44 11.08 8.97 -5.76
CA ALA A 44 11.80 8.78 -4.50
C ALA A 44 13.27 9.21 -4.69
N THR A 45 13.71 10.22 -3.95
CA THR A 45 15.04 10.83 -4.09
C THR A 45 15.66 11.11 -2.72
N ALA A 46 16.99 11.17 -2.67
CA ALA A 46 17.74 11.39 -1.43
C ALA A 46 17.37 12.73 -0.77
N GLY A 47 17.45 12.77 0.56
CA GLY A 47 17.14 13.95 1.36
C GLY A 47 15.79 13.91 2.07
N TYR A 48 14.93 12.93 1.76
CA TYR A 48 13.70 12.68 2.51
C TYR A 48 14.00 12.45 4.00
N GLN A 49 13.29 13.17 4.85
CA GLN A 49 13.41 13.05 6.30
C GLN A 49 12.19 12.34 6.82
N TYR A 50 12.38 11.16 7.41
CA TYR A 50 11.27 10.43 8.01
C TYR A 50 10.73 11.16 9.24
N ILE A 51 9.41 11.33 9.32
CA ILE A 51 8.70 11.97 10.41
C ILE A 51 7.62 11.01 10.91
N PHE A 52 7.84 10.42 12.09
CA PHE A 52 6.86 9.56 12.73
C PHE A 52 6.07 10.34 13.80
N PRO A 53 4.74 10.14 13.92
CA PRO A 53 3.97 9.04 13.32
C PRO A 53 3.42 9.32 11.90
N ARG A 54 3.67 10.49 11.30
CA ARG A 54 3.08 10.85 9.99
C ARG A 54 3.40 9.82 8.91
N ASP A 55 4.65 9.38 8.79
CA ASP A 55 5.09 8.44 7.76
C ASP A 55 4.63 6.99 7.99
N HIS A 56 3.86 6.75 9.04
CA HIS A 56 3.08 5.52 9.13
C HIS A 56 1.82 5.56 8.25
N GLY A 57 1.31 6.76 7.94
CA GLY A 57 0.18 6.96 7.03
C GLY A 57 0.58 6.95 5.56
N SER A 58 -0.43 7.14 4.71
CA SER A 58 -0.36 7.17 3.26
C SER A 58 0.42 8.37 2.70
N HIS A 59 1.11 8.15 1.58
CA HIS A 59 1.90 9.14 0.85
C HIS A 59 1.33 9.35 -0.58
N PRO A 60 0.21 10.09 -0.75
CA PRO A 60 -0.48 10.21 -2.03
C PRO A 60 0.33 10.92 -3.13
N THR A 61 1.40 11.63 -2.76
CA THR A 61 2.33 12.28 -3.70
C THR A 61 3.18 11.30 -4.49
N TYR A 62 3.32 10.05 -4.03
CA TYR A 62 4.03 8.98 -4.74
C TYR A 62 3.04 8.05 -5.41
N ARG A 63 3.38 7.52 -6.58
CA ARG A 63 2.44 6.70 -7.37
C ARG A 63 2.07 5.39 -6.70
N THR A 64 2.98 4.83 -5.91
CA THR A 64 2.87 3.46 -5.40
C THR A 64 3.27 3.38 -3.95
N GLU A 65 2.50 2.59 -3.19
CA GLU A 65 2.69 2.43 -1.76
C GLU A 65 2.23 1.06 -1.28
N TRP A 66 2.99 0.45 -0.37
CA TRP A 66 2.90 -0.96 0.02
C TRP A 66 2.93 -1.06 1.54
N TRP A 67 1.97 -1.77 2.12
CA TRP A 67 2.00 -2.22 3.51
C TRP A 67 2.04 -3.74 3.50
N TYR A 68 3.19 -4.33 3.79
CA TYR A 68 3.40 -5.76 3.62
C TYR A 68 3.76 -6.41 4.95
N TYR A 69 2.88 -7.29 5.43
CA TYR A 69 3.08 -8.07 6.64
C TYR A 69 3.34 -9.52 6.29
N THR A 70 4.40 -10.09 6.87
CA THR A 70 4.68 -11.52 6.84
C THR A 70 4.94 -12.02 8.25
N GLY A 71 4.71 -13.31 8.50
CA GLY A 71 5.08 -13.85 9.80
C GLY A 71 4.90 -15.34 9.95
N HIS A 72 5.49 -15.84 11.03
CA HIS A 72 5.37 -17.22 11.48
C HIS A 72 4.55 -17.26 12.75
N LEU A 73 3.53 -18.11 12.76
CA LEU A 73 2.59 -18.31 13.85
C LEU A 73 2.66 -19.75 14.33
N ARG A 74 2.46 -19.95 15.63
CA ARG A 74 2.42 -21.27 16.25
C ARG A 74 1.32 -21.32 17.30
N THR A 75 0.68 -22.46 17.41
CA THR A 75 -0.28 -22.77 18.47
C THR A 75 0.42 -23.34 19.71
N LYS A 76 -0.28 -23.40 20.85
CA LYS A 76 0.25 -24.01 22.09
C LYS A 76 0.59 -25.50 21.94
N ASP A 77 -0.18 -26.24 21.16
CA ASP A 77 0.05 -27.65 20.83
C ASP A 77 1.09 -27.86 19.72
N GLY A 78 1.60 -26.77 19.13
CA GLY A 78 2.80 -26.77 18.30
C GLY A 78 2.56 -26.76 16.79
N ARG A 79 1.32 -26.64 16.32
CA ARG A 79 0.97 -26.47 14.91
C ARG A 79 1.54 -25.14 14.39
N SER A 80 2.12 -25.17 13.19
CA SER A 80 2.87 -24.04 12.63
C SER A 80 2.21 -23.52 11.36
N PHE A 81 2.15 -22.20 11.25
CA PHE A 81 1.59 -21.48 10.10
C PHE A 81 2.53 -20.38 9.64
N GLY A 82 2.58 -20.15 8.34
CA GLY A 82 3.05 -18.89 7.77
C GLY A 82 1.86 -18.04 7.34
N PHE A 83 1.97 -16.72 7.40
CA PHE A 83 0.97 -15.84 6.80
C PHE A 83 1.62 -14.67 6.08
N GLU A 84 0.88 -14.12 5.12
CA GLU A 84 1.10 -12.78 4.60
C GLU A 84 -0.21 -12.02 4.53
N LEU A 85 -0.16 -10.71 4.79
CA LEU A 85 -1.24 -9.79 4.52
C LEU A 85 -0.64 -8.52 3.93
N THR A 86 -0.95 -8.28 2.66
CA THR A 86 -0.39 -7.16 1.90
C THR A 86 -1.48 -6.23 1.43
N PHE A 87 -1.23 -4.92 1.52
CA PHE A 87 -2.04 -3.88 0.88
C PHE A 87 -1.17 -3.04 -0.05
N PHE A 88 -1.72 -2.67 -1.20
CA PHE A 88 -1.07 -1.84 -2.19
C PHE A 88 -1.98 -0.69 -2.55
N ARG A 89 -1.39 0.49 -2.74
CA ARG A 89 -2.02 1.63 -3.38
C ARG A 89 -1.30 1.92 -4.68
N ARG A 90 -2.05 2.12 -5.77
CA ARG A 90 -1.54 2.61 -7.04
C ARG A 90 -2.37 3.82 -7.48
N GLY A 91 -1.72 4.97 -7.49
CA GLY A 91 -2.26 6.21 -8.03
C GLY A 91 -2.41 6.14 -9.55
N ILE A 92 -3.55 6.63 -10.02
CA ILE A 92 -3.86 6.83 -11.44
C ILE A 92 -3.30 8.18 -11.85
N PRO A 93 -2.51 8.26 -12.95
CA PRO A 93 -2.03 9.52 -13.47
C PRO A 93 -3.18 10.51 -13.66
N PRO A 94 -3.06 11.75 -13.19
CA PRO A 94 -4.15 12.72 -13.26
C PRO A 94 -4.80 12.91 -14.63
N GLU A 95 -3.98 12.86 -15.68
CA GLU A 95 -4.39 12.94 -17.08
C GLU A 95 -5.32 11.79 -17.50
N ASP A 96 -5.23 10.64 -16.82
CA ASP A 96 -6.08 9.47 -17.06
C ASP A 96 -7.39 9.52 -16.25
N VAL A 97 -7.52 10.45 -15.29
CA VAL A 97 -8.72 10.58 -14.44
C VAL A 97 -9.79 11.43 -15.14
N THR A 98 -10.60 10.80 -15.99
CA THR A 98 -11.57 11.48 -16.85
C THR A 98 -12.93 11.82 -16.21
N THR A 99 -13.16 11.41 -14.95
CA THR A 99 -14.50 11.44 -14.32
C THR A 99 -14.66 12.45 -13.18
N LEU A 100 -13.66 13.31 -12.95
CA LEU A 100 -13.74 14.32 -11.89
C LEU A 100 -14.88 15.31 -12.15
N PRO A 101 -15.55 15.83 -11.09
CA PRO A 101 -15.28 15.64 -9.66
C PRO A 101 -16.07 14.49 -8.99
N SER A 102 -16.41 13.41 -9.70
CA SER A 102 -17.24 12.33 -9.15
C SER A 102 -16.60 11.63 -7.94
N LYS A 103 -17.42 11.29 -6.92
CA LYS A 103 -17.01 10.38 -5.83
C LYS A 103 -16.67 8.96 -6.30
N TRP A 104 -17.04 8.63 -7.54
CA TRP A 104 -16.75 7.35 -8.17
C TRP A 104 -15.48 7.38 -9.04
N SER A 105 -14.83 8.54 -9.16
CA SER A 105 -13.57 8.67 -9.88
C SER A 105 -12.51 7.76 -9.28
N VAL A 106 -11.73 7.15 -10.16
CA VAL A 106 -10.63 6.28 -9.77
C VAL A 106 -9.36 7.12 -9.78
N LYS A 107 -9.03 7.69 -8.62
CA LYS A 107 -7.76 8.37 -8.40
C LYS A 107 -6.69 7.40 -7.92
N ASP A 108 -7.12 6.42 -7.13
CA ASP A 108 -6.27 5.36 -6.60
C ASP A 108 -7.00 4.02 -6.73
N LEU A 109 -6.19 2.99 -6.99
CA LEU A 109 -6.57 1.59 -6.87
C LEU A 109 -5.89 0.99 -5.65
N TYR A 110 -6.67 0.29 -4.85
CA TYR A 110 -6.24 -0.45 -3.68
C TYR A 110 -6.34 -1.95 -3.96
N LEU A 111 -5.25 -2.66 -3.76
CA LEU A 111 -5.17 -4.10 -3.88
C LEU A 111 -4.83 -4.68 -2.51
N ALA A 112 -5.31 -5.88 -2.21
CA ALA A 112 -4.86 -6.62 -1.06
C ALA A 112 -4.75 -8.12 -1.36
N HIS A 113 -3.73 -8.74 -0.79
CA HIS A 113 -3.54 -10.19 -0.81
C HIS A 113 -3.47 -10.68 0.63
N PHE A 114 -4.09 -11.82 0.89
CA PHE A 114 -4.05 -12.50 2.17
C PHE A 114 -3.79 -13.97 1.88
N ALA A 115 -2.74 -14.52 2.48
CA ALA A 115 -2.46 -15.95 2.38
C ALA A 115 -2.02 -16.54 3.71
N VAL A 116 -2.31 -17.83 3.88
CA VAL A 116 -1.89 -18.65 5.01
C VAL A 116 -1.33 -19.97 4.49
N THR A 117 -0.13 -20.29 4.92
CA THR A 117 0.51 -21.58 4.70
C THR A 117 0.34 -22.44 5.95
N ASP A 118 -0.51 -23.45 5.89
CA ASP A 118 -0.62 -24.48 6.94
C ASP A 118 0.45 -25.55 6.71
N ILE A 119 1.51 -25.48 7.51
CA ILE A 119 2.68 -26.35 7.36
C ILE A 119 2.31 -27.81 7.70
N ASN A 120 1.56 -28.00 8.77
CA ASN A 120 1.15 -29.33 9.23
C ASN A 120 0.07 -29.93 8.31
N GLY A 121 -0.90 -29.12 7.90
CA GLY A 121 -1.97 -29.50 6.98
C GLY A 121 -1.51 -29.61 5.51
N LYS A 122 -0.32 -29.11 5.18
CA LYS A 122 0.25 -29.06 3.82
C LYS A 122 -0.67 -28.36 2.82
N ARG A 123 -1.30 -27.26 3.24
CA ARG A 123 -2.19 -26.46 2.39
C ARG A 123 -1.74 -25.01 2.33
N PHE A 124 -2.00 -24.39 1.19
CA PHE A 124 -1.84 -22.97 0.95
C PHE A 124 -3.22 -22.38 0.68
N HIS A 125 -3.64 -21.45 1.52
CA HIS A 125 -4.89 -20.69 1.38
C HIS A 125 -4.54 -19.28 0.94
N PHE A 126 -5.25 -18.74 -0.06
CA PHE A 126 -5.04 -17.37 -0.50
C PHE A 126 -6.35 -16.73 -0.97
N SER A 127 -6.44 -15.43 -0.81
CA SER A 127 -7.54 -14.59 -1.28
C SER A 127 -7.01 -13.21 -1.68
N GLU A 128 -7.68 -12.57 -2.63
CA GLU A 128 -7.32 -11.24 -3.12
C GLU A 128 -8.53 -10.31 -3.18
N LYS A 129 -8.28 -9.00 -3.03
CA LYS A 129 -9.29 -7.96 -3.20
C LYS A 129 -8.72 -6.80 -4.02
N LEU A 130 -9.56 -6.22 -4.87
CA LEU A 130 -9.28 -5.00 -5.64
C LEU A 130 -10.44 -4.00 -5.47
N SER A 131 -10.14 -2.76 -5.13
CA SER A 131 -11.12 -1.70 -5.08
C SER A 131 -10.55 -0.32 -5.40
N ARG A 132 -11.43 0.55 -5.86
CA ARG A 132 -11.25 2.01 -5.76
C ARG A 132 -11.76 2.49 -4.40
N GLU A 133 -11.43 3.71 -4.02
CA GLU A 133 -11.93 4.31 -2.77
C GLU A 133 -13.46 4.31 -2.69
N GLY A 134 -14.12 4.89 -3.70
CA GLY A 134 -15.58 4.98 -3.79
C GLY A 134 -16.18 5.70 -2.57
N LEU A 135 -17.12 5.06 -1.89
CA LEU A 135 -17.75 5.58 -0.66
C LEU A 135 -17.01 5.15 0.62
N GLY A 136 -15.67 5.08 0.57
CA GLY A 136 -14.83 4.61 1.68
C GLY A 136 -14.65 3.09 1.74
N LYS A 137 -14.91 2.39 0.63
CA LYS A 137 -14.77 0.93 0.51
C LYS A 137 -13.31 0.50 0.65
N ALA A 138 -12.38 1.29 0.14
CA ALA A 138 -10.96 1.12 0.34
C ALA A 138 -10.31 2.48 0.62
N GLY A 139 -9.13 2.47 1.20
CA GLY A 139 -8.40 3.69 1.51
C GLY A 139 -7.15 3.45 2.33
N ALA A 140 -6.36 4.51 2.47
CA ALA A 140 -5.29 4.60 3.46
C ALA A 140 -5.31 5.99 4.10
N ASP A 141 -5.15 6.05 5.42
CA ASP A 141 -5.14 7.31 6.19
C ASP A 141 -3.78 7.99 6.06
N GLU A 142 -3.75 9.29 5.76
CA GLU A 142 -2.50 10.06 5.59
C GLU A 142 -1.81 10.43 6.92
N SER A 143 -2.53 10.35 8.04
CA SER A 143 -2.07 10.83 9.35
C SER A 143 -1.55 9.74 10.29
N LYS A 144 -1.90 8.48 10.00
CA LYS A 144 -1.61 7.32 10.86
C LYS A 144 -1.59 6.04 10.06
N LEU A 145 -0.99 4.98 10.61
CA LEU A 145 -1.09 3.64 10.06
C LEU A 145 -2.56 3.20 10.02
N ARG A 146 -3.16 3.21 8.83
CA ARG A 146 -4.45 2.57 8.57
C ARG A 146 -4.61 2.42 7.07
N VAL A 147 -4.69 1.18 6.61
CA VAL A 147 -5.01 0.82 5.22
C VAL A 147 -6.08 -0.26 5.23
N TRP A 148 -7.07 -0.16 4.33
CA TRP A 148 -8.20 -1.09 4.32
C TRP A 148 -8.77 -1.33 2.93
N ILE A 149 -9.43 -2.49 2.81
CA ILE A 149 -10.34 -2.84 1.72
C ILE A 149 -11.49 -3.68 2.28
N ASP A 150 -12.70 -3.14 2.19
CA ASP A 150 -13.87 -3.65 2.90
C ASP A 150 -13.59 -3.82 4.40
N ASP A 151 -13.63 -5.06 4.89
CA ASP A 151 -13.39 -5.45 6.27
C ASP A 151 -11.93 -5.85 6.57
N TRP A 152 -11.08 -5.95 5.53
CA TRP A 152 -9.66 -6.22 5.70
C TRP A 152 -8.91 -4.95 6.02
N ARG A 153 -8.03 -4.99 7.01
CA ARG A 153 -7.25 -3.82 7.41
C ARG A 153 -5.95 -4.17 8.12
N ALA A 154 -5.00 -3.26 7.98
CA ALA A 154 -3.87 -3.10 8.88
C ALA A 154 -3.93 -1.68 9.48
N GLU A 155 -3.89 -1.55 10.79
CA GLU A 155 -3.99 -0.24 11.45
C GLU A 155 -3.21 -0.18 12.76
N ALA A 156 -2.82 1.03 13.18
CA ALA A 156 -2.34 1.24 14.54
C ALA A 156 -3.48 0.92 15.52
N ALA A 157 -3.15 0.20 16.59
CA ALA A 157 -4.10 -0.12 17.65
C ALA A 157 -4.63 1.15 18.30
N THR A 158 -5.92 1.14 18.62
CA THR A 158 -6.61 2.33 19.16
C THR A 158 -6.27 2.61 20.61
N ASP A 159 -5.81 1.60 21.35
CA ASP A 159 -5.62 1.59 22.80
C ASP A 159 -4.15 1.42 23.22
N LEU A 160 -3.28 0.99 22.30
CA LEU A 160 -1.87 0.71 22.57
C LEU A 160 -0.95 1.43 21.56
N PRO A 161 -0.22 2.47 21.98
CA PRO A 161 0.69 3.21 21.10
C PRO A 161 1.75 2.29 20.47
N GLY A 162 1.88 2.37 19.14
CA GLY A 162 2.88 1.60 18.37
C GLY A 162 2.52 0.14 18.10
N VAL A 163 1.43 -0.38 18.68
CA VAL A 163 0.91 -1.71 18.36
C VAL A 163 0.16 -1.66 17.04
N HIS A 164 0.25 -2.71 16.23
CA HIS A 164 -0.54 -2.85 15.00
C HIS A 164 -1.61 -3.91 15.20
N THR A 165 -2.77 -3.71 14.56
CA THR A 165 -3.84 -4.70 14.46
C THR A 165 -4.01 -5.10 13.00
N LEU A 166 -4.03 -6.40 12.74
CA LEU A 166 -4.32 -6.98 11.43
C LEU A 166 -5.63 -7.75 11.48
N VAL A 167 -6.51 -7.49 10.52
CA VAL A 167 -7.74 -8.27 10.33
C VAL A 167 -7.88 -8.58 8.85
N ALA A 168 -8.07 -9.85 8.52
CA ALA A 168 -8.43 -10.30 7.19
C ALA A 168 -9.29 -11.56 7.30
N ARG A 169 -10.24 -11.73 6.38
CA ARG A 169 -11.11 -12.91 6.35
C ARG A 169 -11.62 -13.22 4.96
N ASP A 170 -11.69 -14.50 4.66
CA ASP A 170 -12.42 -15.03 3.52
C ASP A 170 -13.21 -16.26 3.95
N GLY A 171 -13.88 -16.95 3.01
CA GLY A 171 -14.71 -18.11 3.30
C GLY A 171 -13.96 -19.29 3.95
N THR A 172 -12.66 -19.43 3.72
CA THR A 172 -11.87 -20.59 4.21
C THR A 172 -10.84 -20.24 5.28
N HIS A 173 -10.46 -18.97 5.42
CA HIS A 173 -9.42 -18.58 6.36
C HIS A 173 -9.61 -17.15 6.85
N ALA A 174 -9.22 -16.90 8.09
CA ALA A 174 -9.28 -15.56 8.70
C ALA A 174 -8.16 -15.37 9.71
N LEU A 175 -7.70 -14.14 9.87
CA LEU A 175 -6.80 -13.74 10.95
C LEU A 175 -7.32 -12.51 11.69
N SER A 176 -7.01 -12.45 12.97
CA SER A 176 -7.14 -11.26 13.81
C SER A 176 -5.94 -11.24 14.76
N LEU A 177 -4.96 -10.38 14.46
CA LEU A 177 -3.66 -10.38 15.13
C LEU A 177 -3.35 -9.01 15.72
N THR A 178 -2.64 -9.02 16.84
CA THR A 178 -2.03 -7.87 17.50
C THR A 178 -0.52 -8.03 17.46
N LEU A 179 0.17 -7.00 16.97
CA LEU A 179 1.60 -7.03 16.65
C LEU A 179 2.30 -5.88 17.40
N GLN A 180 3.21 -6.22 18.30
CA GLN A 180 3.97 -5.26 19.11
C GLN A 180 5.42 -5.18 18.61
N PRO A 181 5.91 -4.01 18.16
CA PRO A 181 7.32 -3.82 17.86
C PRO A 181 8.20 -4.19 19.07
N ALA A 182 9.16 -5.09 18.84
CA ALA A 182 10.15 -5.50 19.83
C ALA A 182 11.52 -4.82 19.62
N LYS A 183 11.70 -4.17 18.47
CA LYS A 183 12.90 -3.41 18.10
C LYS A 183 12.49 -2.07 17.46
N PRO A 184 13.39 -1.07 17.43
CA PRO A 184 13.17 0.15 16.67
C PRO A 184 12.88 -0.15 15.19
N LEU A 185 12.13 0.74 14.54
CA LEU A 185 11.96 0.69 13.09
C LEU A 185 13.30 0.89 12.38
N VAL A 186 13.43 0.31 11.20
CA VAL A 186 14.66 0.37 10.40
C VAL A 186 14.34 1.01 9.06
N ALA A 187 15.01 2.11 8.73
CA ALA A 187 15.00 2.64 7.37
C ALA A 187 15.98 1.85 6.50
N HIS A 188 15.55 1.52 5.29
CA HIS A 188 16.32 0.72 4.33
C HIS A 188 17.00 1.60 3.28
N GLY A 189 18.04 1.03 2.68
CA GLY A 189 18.83 1.69 1.64
C GLY A 189 19.78 2.76 2.16
N ALA A 190 20.59 3.30 1.25
CA ALA A 190 21.50 4.39 1.57
C ALA A 190 20.71 5.68 1.87
N ALA A 191 20.79 6.15 3.11
CA ALA A 191 20.10 7.34 3.59
C ALA A 191 18.57 7.34 3.33
N GLY A 192 17.92 6.18 3.50
CA GLY A 192 16.46 6.05 3.34
C GLY A 192 15.99 5.88 1.89
N ILE A 193 16.92 5.59 0.96
CA ILE A 193 16.63 5.36 -0.46
C ILE A 193 17.02 3.93 -0.84
N SER A 194 16.00 3.10 -1.06
CA SER A 194 16.15 1.75 -1.58
C SER A 194 16.08 1.77 -3.10
N LYS A 195 17.21 1.51 -3.78
CA LYS A 195 17.28 1.53 -5.24
C LYS A 195 16.64 0.30 -5.85
N LYS A 196 15.93 0.47 -6.96
CA LYS A 196 15.28 -0.62 -7.69
C LYS A 196 15.77 -0.77 -9.12
N GLY A 197 16.46 0.23 -9.66
CA GLY A 197 17.05 0.19 -10.99
C GLY A 197 18.12 1.26 -11.18
N LYS A 198 18.55 1.44 -12.42
CA LYS A 198 19.66 2.31 -12.80
C LYS A 198 19.26 3.78 -12.90
N GLU A 199 18.02 4.05 -13.27
CA GLU A 199 17.54 5.40 -13.54
C GLU A 199 17.22 6.17 -12.26
N VAL A 200 17.39 7.49 -12.31
CA VAL A 200 17.01 8.38 -11.20
C VAL A 200 15.51 8.23 -10.92
N GLY A 201 15.17 7.99 -9.65
CA GLY A 201 13.78 7.80 -9.23
C GLY A 201 13.26 6.36 -9.35
N GLN A 202 14.03 5.42 -9.93
CA GLN A 202 13.82 3.98 -9.76
C GLN A 202 14.29 3.55 -8.37
N ALA A 203 13.60 4.07 -7.38
CA ALA A 203 13.88 3.84 -5.98
C ALA A 203 12.58 3.96 -5.18
N SER A 204 12.66 3.66 -3.90
CA SER A 204 11.57 3.88 -2.96
C SER A 204 12.12 4.34 -1.62
N HIS A 205 11.29 5.11 -0.92
CA HIS A 205 11.42 5.29 0.51
C HIS A 205 10.88 4.03 1.17
N TYR A 206 11.66 3.43 2.05
CA TYR A 206 11.38 2.11 2.56
C TYR A 206 11.84 1.98 4.01
N TYR A 207 10.94 1.60 4.90
CA TYR A 207 11.27 1.23 6.27
C TYR A 207 10.49 0.00 6.72
N SER A 208 10.96 -0.63 7.79
CA SER A 208 10.36 -1.84 8.31
C SER A 208 10.32 -1.88 9.84
N PHE A 209 9.32 -2.58 10.37
CA PHE A 209 9.37 -3.16 11.71
C PHE A 209 9.81 -4.62 11.57
N THR A 210 11.08 -4.87 11.85
CA THR A 210 11.73 -6.15 11.53
C THR A 210 11.37 -7.28 12.49
N ARG A 211 10.90 -6.94 13.69
CA ARG A 211 10.49 -7.90 14.71
C ARG A 211 9.28 -7.41 15.48
N LEU A 212 8.13 -7.99 15.16
CA LEU A 212 6.85 -7.74 15.80
C LEU A 212 6.46 -9.00 16.59
N ALA A 213 6.32 -8.89 17.91
CA ALA A 213 5.75 -9.96 18.71
C ALA A 213 4.25 -10.06 18.39
N THR A 214 3.82 -11.22 17.91
CA THR A 214 2.49 -11.40 17.33
C THR A 214 1.65 -12.33 18.20
N ASN A 215 0.42 -11.94 18.51
CA ASN A 215 -0.56 -12.78 19.19
C ASN A 215 -1.94 -12.57 18.57
N GLY A 216 -2.80 -13.59 18.65
CA GLY A 216 -4.20 -13.44 18.26
C GLY A 216 -4.81 -14.76 17.84
N THR A 217 -5.69 -14.70 16.84
CA THR A 217 -6.47 -15.84 16.38
C THR A 217 -6.28 -16.04 14.89
N LEU A 218 -6.10 -17.30 14.49
CA LEU A 218 -6.12 -17.76 13.11
C LEU A 218 -7.29 -18.74 12.96
N THR A 219 -8.07 -18.65 11.90
CA THR A 219 -9.14 -19.60 11.57
C THR A 219 -8.84 -20.23 10.22
N ILE A 220 -8.92 -21.55 10.12
CA ILE A 220 -8.79 -22.33 8.88
C ILE A 220 -9.94 -23.33 8.81
N ASP A 221 -10.69 -23.31 7.71
CA ASP A 221 -11.81 -24.22 7.42
C ASP A 221 -12.82 -24.36 8.59
N GLY A 222 -13.07 -23.24 9.29
CA GLY A 222 -13.97 -23.16 10.44
C GLY A 222 -13.37 -23.55 11.79
N GLU A 223 -12.15 -24.08 11.83
CA GLU A 223 -11.40 -24.35 13.07
C GLU A 223 -10.60 -23.11 13.48
N SER A 224 -10.68 -22.71 14.75
CA SER A 224 -10.03 -21.51 15.28
C SER A 224 -8.89 -21.86 16.22
N PHE A 225 -7.75 -21.20 16.04
CA PHE A 225 -6.52 -21.41 16.78
C PHE A 225 -6.09 -20.14 17.48
N ASP A 226 -5.78 -20.23 18.77
CA ASP A 226 -4.98 -19.23 19.46
C ASP A 226 -3.53 -19.38 19.03
N VAL A 227 -2.95 -18.29 18.54
CA VAL A 227 -1.61 -18.29 17.95
C VAL A 227 -0.74 -17.20 18.57
N ASN A 228 0.55 -17.51 18.69
CA ASN A 228 1.60 -16.55 18.98
C ASN A 228 2.75 -16.73 17.99
N GLY A 229 3.58 -15.71 17.81
CA GLY A 229 4.61 -15.75 16.79
C GLY A 229 5.43 -14.47 16.65
N ILE A 230 6.11 -14.36 15.52
CA ILE A 230 6.91 -13.20 15.16
C ILE A 230 6.54 -12.81 13.72
N SER A 231 6.33 -11.51 13.53
CA SER A 231 6.00 -10.92 12.24
C SER A 231 7.01 -9.84 11.84
N TRP A 232 7.03 -9.57 10.55
CA TRP A 232 7.74 -8.49 9.90
C TRP A 232 6.72 -7.57 9.22
N MET A 233 6.98 -6.26 9.21
CA MET A 233 6.21 -5.30 8.43
C MET A 233 7.13 -4.44 7.61
N ASP A 234 6.81 -4.32 6.33
CA ASP A 234 7.37 -3.35 5.40
C ASP A 234 6.37 -2.25 5.09
N HIS A 235 6.88 -1.03 5.01
CA HIS A 235 6.17 0.10 4.43
C HIS A 235 7.07 0.78 3.40
N GLU A 236 6.63 0.76 2.14
CA GLU A 236 7.42 1.25 1.02
C GLU A 236 6.57 2.16 0.12
N PHE A 237 7.11 3.32 -0.25
CA PHE A 237 6.45 4.27 -1.15
C PHE A 237 7.43 4.89 -2.15
N GLY A 238 6.94 5.07 -3.38
CA GLY A 238 7.74 5.58 -4.49
C GLY A 238 6.95 5.66 -5.80
N SER A 239 7.59 6.17 -6.85
CA SER A 239 6.97 6.28 -8.18
C SER A 239 7.74 5.57 -9.28
N GLY A 240 8.89 4.97 -8.95
CA GLY A 240 9.71 4.24 -9.89
C GLY A 240 9.14 2.85 -10.20
N ASP A 241 8.92 2.59 -11.49
CA ASP A 241 8.63 1.25 -11.98
C ASP A 241 9.94 0.45 -12.18
N LEU A 242 9.85 -0.88 -12.31
CA LEU A 242 11.01 -1.73 -12.63
C LEU A 242 11.67 -1.32 -13.95
N GLY A 243 12.98 -1.54 -14.05
CA GLY A 243 13.76 -1.33 -15.28
C GLY A 243 13.28 -2.20 -16.44
N ALA A 244 13.47 -1.71 -17.67
CA ALA A 244 13.04 -2.43 -18.87
C ALA A 244 13.77 -3.77 -19.09
N ASP A 245 14.96 -3.94 -18.49
CA ASP A 245 15.78 -5.14 -18.47
C ASP A 245 15.49 -6.05 -17.26
N GLN A 246 14.65 -5.62 -16.33
CA GLN A 246 14.26 -6.38 -15.14
C GLN A 246 13.01 -7.23 -15.41
N VAL A 247 12.96 -8.41 -14.80
CA VAL A 247 11.85 -9.37 -14.94
C VAL A 247 11.12 -9.67 -13.62
N GLY A 248 11.57 -9.06 -12.52
CA GLY A 248 11.00 -9.21 -11.18
C GLY A 248 12.09 -9.20 -10.12
N TRP A 249 11.72 -9.60 -8.91
CA TRP A 249 12.64 -9.60 -7.77
C TRP A 249 12.50 -10.86 -6.90
N ASP A 250 13.57 -11.19 -6.20
CA ASP A 250 13.56 -12.08 -5.03
C ASP A 250 13.70 -11.20 -3.79
N TRP A 251 12.91 -11.44 -2.75
CA TRP A 251 12.93 -10.67 -1.51
C TRP A 251 12.92 -11.61 -0.30
N PHE A 252 13.68 -11.25 0.73
CA PHE A 252 13.84 -12.02 1.94
C PHE A 252 13.71 -11.09 3.14
N SER A 253 12.90 -11.49 4.13
CA SER A 253 12.99 -11.03 5.51
C SER A 253 13.28 -12.22 6.39
N ILE A 254 14.36 -12.17 7.16
CA ILE A 254 14.84 -13.28 7.96
C ILE A 254 15.06 -12.78 9.38
N GLN A 255 14.41 -13.43 10.33
CA GLN A 255 14.59 -13.18 11.76
C GLN A 255 15.39 -14.33 12.36
N LEU A 256 16.60 -14.05 12.83
CA LEU A 256 17.51 -15.03 13.39
C LEU A 256 17.29 -15.20 14.90
N GLU A 257 17.76 -16.34 15.42
CA GLU A 257 17.59 -16.73 16.84
C GLU A 257 18.40 -15.84 17.80
N ASP A 258 19.50 -15.25 17.33
CA ASP A 258 20.34 -14.32 18.10
C ASP A 258 19.76 -12.89 18.15
N ASN A 259 18.51 -12.71 17.70
CA ASN A 259 17.81 -11.43 17.54
C ASN A 259 18.41 -10.48 16.49
N SER A 260 19.31 -10.95 15.64
CA SER A 260 19.61 -10.23 14.40
C SER A 260 18.53 -10.49 13.35
N GLU A 261 18.42 -9.61 12.38
CA GLU A 261 17.55 -9.78 11.23
C GLU A 261 18.23 -9.35 9.93
N LEU A 262 17.73 -9.86 8.81
CA LEU A 262 18.24 -9.57 7.49
C LEU A 262 17.08 -9.31 6.54
N MET A 263 17.12 -8.17 5.85
CA MET A 263 16.34 -7.91 4.65
C MET A 263 17.28 -7.96 3.45
N LEU A 264 17.00 -8.78 2.45
CA LEU A 264 17.71 -8.79 1.18
C LEU A 264 16.71 -8.71 0.05
N TYR A 265 17.07 -8.02 -1.02
CA TYR A 265 16.41 -8.21 -2.29
C TYR A 265 17.39 -8.28 -3.45
N ARG A 266 16.96 -9.01 -4.47
CA ARG A 266 17.62 -9.12 -5.74
C ARG A 266 16.65 -8.70 -6.83
N MET A 267 17.01 -7.69 -7.61
CA MET A 267 16.33 -7.39 -8.86
C MET A 267 16.89 -8.31 -9.95
N ARG A 268 16.05 -9.14 -10.55
CA ARG A 268 16.47 -10.11 -11.57
C ARG A 268 16.44 -9.48 -12.95
N LEU A 269 17.55 -9.60 -13.67
CA LEU A 269 17.65 -9.19 -15.07
C LEU A 269 17.15 -10.31 -16.00
N LYS A 270 16.79 -9.96 -17.24
CA LYS A 270 16.34 -10.90 -18.29
C LYS A 270 17.33 -12.02 -18.59
N ASP A 271 18.62 -11.76 -18.43
CA ASP A 271 19.70 -12.74 -18.61
C ASP A 271 19.88 -13.67 -17.39
N GLY A 272 19.08 -13.49 -16.34
CA GLY A 272 19.14 -14.28 -15.12
C GLY A 272 20.21 -13.82 -14.14
N SER A 273 20.92 -12.71 -14.38
CA SER A 273 21.86 -12.09 -13.43
C SER A 273 21.13 -11.16 -12.44
N SER A 274 21.88 -10.52 -11.53
CA SER A 274 21.35 -9.54 -10.58
C SER A 274 21.63 -8.12 -11.07
N ASP A 275 20.64 -7.24 -10.97
CA ASP A 275 20.87 -5.81 -11.14
C ASP A 275 21.76 -5.28 -10.01
N LEU A 276 22.61 -4.30 -10.31
CA LEU A 276 23.44 -3.61 -9.31
C LEU A 276 22.61 -2.78 -8.32
N ALA A 277 21.35 -2.51 -8.63
CA ALA A 277 20.40 -1.92 -7.69
C ALA A 277 19.94 -2.88 -6.59
N SER A 278 20.29 -4.18 -6.66
CA SER A 278 20.03 -5.14 -5.58
C SER A 278 20.76 -4.72 -4.31
N SER A 279 20.12 -4.87 -3.14
CA SER A 279 20.76 -4.49 -1.88
C SER A 279 20.14 -5.21 -0.68
N GLY A 280 20.65 -4.91 0.50
CA GLY A 280 20.17 -5.47 1.74
C GLY A 280 20.27 -4.54 2.93
N THR A 281 19.83 -5.04 4.07
CA THR A 281 20.03 -4.43 5.38
C THR A 281 20.16 -5.53 6.41
N ILE A 282 21.27 -5.54 7.13
CA ILE A 282 21.41 -6.32 8.36
C ILE A 282 21.00 -5.45 9.54
N VAL A 283 20.25 -6.03 10.47
CA VAL A 283 19.83 -5.41 11.73
C VAL A 283 20.43 -6.23 12.85
N PHE A 284 21.34 -5.61 13.61
CA PHE A 284 22.01 -6.27 14.72
C PHE A 284 21.07 -6.44 15.91
N SER A 285 21.41 -7.34 16.82
CA SER A 285 20.59 -7.65 18.00
C SER A 285 20.28 -6.45 18.89
N ASP A 286 21.14 -5.43 18.89
CA ASP A 286 20.95 -4.16 19.60
C ASP A 286 20.07 -3.14 18.87
N GLY A 287 19.57 -3.47 17.68
CA GLY A 287 18.70 -2.62 16.87
C GLY A 287 19.42 -1.65 15.93
N ARG A 288 20.76 -1.57 15.95
CA ARG A 288 21.50 -0.86 14.91
C ARG A 288 21.35 -1.58 13.58
N SER A 289 21.26 -0.83 12.48
CA SER A 289 21.20 -1.40 11.14
C SER A 289 22.39 -0.97 10.29
N HIS A 290 22.71 -1.79 9.30
CA HIS A 290 23.71 -1.49 8.28
C HIS A 290 23.16 -1.85 6.91
N HIS A 291 23.18 -0.86 6.01
CA HIS A 291 22.87 -1.07 4.60
C HIS A 291 23.97 -1.90 3.94
N MET A 292 23.58 -2.94 3.21
CA MET A 292 24.48 -3.81 2.49
C MET A 292 24.37 -3.54 0.99
N GLU A 293 25.49 -3.28 0.35
CA GLU A 293 25.60 -3.17 -1.10
C GLU A 293 25.57 -4.57 -1.75
N VAL A 294 25.24 -4.64 -3.04
CA VAL A 294 25.17 -5.92 -3.80
C VAL A 294 26.46 -6.75 -3.73
N THR A 295 27.61 -6.11 -3.49
CA THR A 295 28.92 -6.78 -3.40
C THR A 295 29.17 -7.48 -2.06
N GLU A 296 28.34 -7.19 -1.05
CA GLU A 296 28.53 -7.68 0.32
C GLU A 296 27.76 -8.96 0.62
N PHE A 297 26.91 -9.42 -0.31
CA PHE A 297 26.15 -10.65 -0.16
C PHE A 297 26.02 -11.42 -1.47
N GLN A 298 25.70 -12.70 -1.37
CA GLN A 298 25.37 -13.54 -2.53
C GLN A 298 24.07 -14.31 -2.27
N ILE A 299 23.20 -14.32 -3.29
CA ILE A 299 21.97 -15.10 -3.31
C ILE A 299 22.11 -16.18 -4.38
N GLU A 300 22.24 -17.43 -3.95
CA GLU A 300 22.35 -18.59 -4.82
C GLU A 300 21.08 -19.44 -4.69
N SER A 301 20.37 -19.65 -5.81
CA SER A 301 19.30 -20.65 -5.86
C SER A 301 19.94 -22.04 -5.93
N THR A 302 19.61 -22.91 -4.98
CA THR A 302 20.15 -24.27 -4.88
C THR A 302 19.16 -25.35 -5.34
N GLY A 303 17.97 -24.96 -5.76
CA GLY A 303 16.91 -25.88 -6.16
C GLY A 303 15.68 -25.16 -6.66
N THR A 304 14.83 -25.88 -7.40
CA THR A 304 13.65 -25.32 -8.04
C THR A 304 12.41 -26.17 -7.78
N TRP A 305 11.25 -25.53 -7.90
CA TRP A 305 9.94 -26.17 -7.91
C TRP A 305 9.11 -25.59 -9.05
N THR A 306 8.41 -26.44 -9.78
CA THR A 306 7.53 -26.03 -10.89
C THR A 306 6.08 -26.17 -10.47
N SER A 307 5.33 -25.07 -10.58
CA SER A 307 3.90 -25.06 -10.29
C SER A 307 3.16 -25.95 -11.27
N TYR A 308 2.31 -26.84 -10.75
CA TYR A 308 1.42 -27.64 -11.58
C TYR A 308 0.36 -26.76 -12.26
N GLU A 309 -0.08 -25.68 -11.63
CA GLU A 309 -1.16 -24.82 -12.14
C GLU A 309 -0.63 -23.80 -13.16
N SER A 310 0.30 -22.94 -12.74
CA SER A 310 0.80 -21.84 -13.59
C SER A 310 1.90 -22.27 -14.57
N LYS A 311 2.48 -23.46 -14.37
CA LYS A 311 3.67 -23.96 -15.09
C LYS A 311 4.94 -23.13 -14.90
N ALA A 312 4.89 -22.07 -14.08
CA ALA A 312 6.06 -21.30 -13.71
C ALA A 312 7.01 -22.13 -12.85
N THR A 313 8.32 -21.92 -13.05
CA THR A 313 9.37 -22.55 -12.24
C THR A 313 9.96 -21.51 -11.30
N TYR A 314 9.93 -21.81 -10.02
CA TYR A 314 10.39 -20.93 -8.96
C TYR A 314 11.65 -21.50 -8.30
N PRO A 315 12.63 -20.67 -7.93
CA PRO A 315 13.64 -21.06 -6.98
C PRO A 315 12.97 -21.42 -5.64
N ALA A 316 13.23 -22.63 -5.15
CA ALA A 316 12.56 -23.19 -3.98
C ALA A 316 13.49 -23.33 -2.76
N THR A 317 14.81 -23.35 -3.00
CA THR A 317 15.82 -23.40 -1.96
C THR A 317 16.93 -22.41 -2.27
N TRP A 318 17.51 -21.84 -1.22
CA TRP A 318 18.44 -20.73 -1.32
C TRP A 318 19.64 -20.95 -0.40
N ARG A 319 20.79 -20.49 -0.86
CA ARG A 319 21.97 -20.25 -0.03
C ARG A 319 22.27 -18.76 -0.05
N LEU A 320 22.28 -18.16 1.13
CA LEU A 320 22.66 -16.78 1.36
C LEU A 320 24.06 -16.79 1.99
N LYS A 321 24.98 -16.00 1.43
CA LYS A 321 26.34 -15.80 1.95
C LYS A 321 26.57 -14.33 2.16
#